data_AF-A0A840IGM0-F1
#
_entry.id   AF-A0A840IGM0-F1
#
_cell.length_a   1.000
_cell.length_b   1.000
_cell.length_c   1.000
_cell.angle_alpha   90.00
_cell.angle_beta   90.00
_cell.angle_gamma   90.00
#
_symmetry.space_group_name_H-M   'P 1'
#
loop_
_entity.id
_entity.type
_entity.pdbx_description
1 polymer ?
#
loop_
_entity_poly.entity_id
_entity_poly.type
_entity_poly.pdbx_seq_one_letter_code
_entity_poly.pdbx_strand_id
1 'polypeptide(L)'
;MSAEDPQRQPTEEEMRAALQEELKKVRVEQVVLEAAVSILNVTVMRAGLVPGSERERDLDQVRVGIEGVRSLLPLVDLIAGEQARPIRDALSQLQLAYVQATEQGGATAGESPAGAPGGPGGPAAPQQPPAGSEPGAGAGAAPQPPQPRPEGPGPAQRSGRLWVPGQ
;
A
#
# COMPACT_ATOMS: atom_id res chain seq x y z
N MET A 1 -11.91 -59.30 -20.30
CA MET A 1 -10.93 -58.28 -20.75
C MET A 1 -11.50 -56.93 -20.40
N SER A 2 -10.97 -56.34 -19.34
CA SER A 2 -11.42 -55.07 -18.78
C SER A 2 -11.06 -53.92 -19.72
N ALA A 3 -12.02 -53.07 -20.03
CA ALA A 3 -11.75 -51.76 -20.61
C ALA A 3 -11.42 -50.82 -19.45
N GLU A 4 -10.15 -50.47 -19.32
CA GLU A 4 -9.70 -49.31 -18.54
C GLU A 4 -10.35 -48.06 -19.15
N ASP A 5 -11.05 -47.28 -18.33
CA ASP A 5 -11.64 -46.00 -18.72
C ASP A 5 -10.53 -44.93 -18.68
N PRO A 6 -10.03 -44.44 -19.83
CA PRO A 6 -8.92 -43.50 -19.85
C PRO A 6 -9.45 -42.07 -19.64
N GLN A 7 -9.03 -41.44 -18.54
CA GLN A 7 -9.20 -40.02 -18.25
C GLN A 7 -10.64 -39.48 -18.14
N ARG A 8 -11.38 -39.91 -17.11
CA ARG A 8 -12.48 -39.08 -16.59
C ARG A 8 -11.89 -37.79 -16.02
N GLN A 9 -12.26 -36.63 -16.59
CA GLN A 9 -11.90 -35.35 -16.00
C GLN A 9 -12.55 -35.23 -14.61
N PRO A 10 -11.80 -34.79 -13.58
CA PRO A 10 -12.35 -34.62 -12.24
C PRO A 10 -13.55 -33.68 -12.28
N THR A 11 -14.60 -34.02 -11.55
CA THR A 11 -15.76 -33.14 -11.39
C THR A 11 -15.38 -31.89 -10.60
N GLU A 12 -16.16 -30.81 -10.74
CA GLU A 12 -15.92 -29.56 -10.01
C GLU A 12 -15.90 -29.78 -8.47
N GLU A 13 -16.74 -30.67 -7.97
CA GLU A 13 -16.79 -31.04 -6.56
C GLU A 13 -15.53 -31.81 -6.11
N GLU A 14 -15.05 -32.76 -6.91
CA GLU A 14 -13.79 -33.47 -6.65
C GLU A 14 -12.58 -32.53 -6.70
N MET A 15 -12.55 -31.57 -7.64
CA MET A 15 -11.50 -30.55 -7.71
C MET A 15 -11.51 -29.63 -6.49
N ARG A 16 -12.69 -29.25 -5.99
CA ARG A 16 -12.83 -28.46 -4.75
C ARG A 16 -12.37 -29.24 -3.52
N ALA A 17 -12.79 -30.49 -3.39
CA ALA A 17 -12.37 -31.36 -2.29
C ALA A 17 -10.84 -31.55 -2.29
N ALA A 18 -10.24 -31.75 -3.47
CA ALA A 18 -8.80 -31.84 -3.63
C ALA A 18 -8.09 -30.54 -3.21
N LEU A 19 -8.56 -29.38 -3.64
CA LEU A 19 -8.00 -28.09 -3.22
C LEU A 19 -8.12 -27.88 -1.70
N GLN A 20 -9.23 -28.28 -1.08
CA GLN A 20 -9.41 -28.19 0.36
C GLN A 20 -8.42 -29.08 1.12
N GLU A 21 -8.18 -30.31 0.65
CA GLU A 21 -7.16 -31.19 1.22
C GLU A 21 -5.74 -30.63 1.08
N GLU A 22 -5.42 -29.96 -0.03
CA GLU A 22 -4.14 -29.27 -0.17
C GLU A 22 -4.02 -28.07 0.77
N LEU A 23 -5.06 -27.25 0.92
CA LEU A 23 -5.06 -26.10 1.83
C LEU A 23 -4.84 -26.51 3.30
N LYS A 24 -5.32 -27.68 3.72
CA LYS A 24 -5.06 -28.22 5.07
C LYS A 24 -3.59 -28.49 5.35
N LYS A 25 -2.78 -28.71 4.31
CA LYS A 25 -1.34 -28.98 4.44
C LYS A 25 -0.51 -27.69 4.53
N VAL A 26 -1.09 -26.55 4.13
CA VAL A 26 -0.40 -25.27 4.13
C VAL A 26 -0.32 -24.71 5.54
N ARG A 27 0.90 -24.44 6.00
CA ARG A 27 1.14 -23.80 7.30
C ARG A 27 1.06 -22.29 7.16
N VAL A 28 0.37 -21.63 8.09
CA VAL A 28 0.20 -20.16 8.08
C VAL A 28 1.56 -19.48 8.20
N GLU A 29 2.46 -20.03 8.99
CA GLU A 29 3.83 -19.54 9.18
C GLU A 29 4.60 -19.50 7.86
N GLN A 30 4.42 -20.51 7.02
CA GLN A 30 5.04 -20.57 5.70
C GLN A 30 4.48 -19.48 4.78
N VAL A 31 3.16 -19.26 4.79
CA VAL A 31 2.51 -18.20 4.01
C VAL A 31 3.00 -16.82 4.42
N VAL A 32 3.21 -16.58 5.72
CA VAL A 32 3.76 -15.31 6.22
C VAL A 32 5.18 -15.07 5.70
N LEU A 33 6.04 -16.09 5.75
CA LEU A 33 7.40 -16.00 5.21
C LEU A 33 7.40 -15.76 3.70
N GLU A 34 6.58 -16.51 2.95
CA GLU A 34 6.44 -16.36 1.50
C GLU A 34 5.89 -14.99 1.11
N ALA A 35 4.92 -14.47 1.86
CA ALA A 35 4.37 -13.13 1.65
C ALA A 35 5.44 -12.05 1.88
N ALA A 36 6.23 -12.15 2.96
CA ALA A 36 7.31 -11.19 3.22
C ALA A 36 8.35 -11.17 2.07
N VAL A 37 8.75 -12.34 1.58
CA VAL A 37 9.67 -12.47 0.43
C VAL A 37 9.03 -11.92 -0.85
N SER A 38 7.77 -12.24 -1.12
CA SER A 38 7.05 -11.76 -2.30
C SER A 38 6.94 -10.23 -2.31
N ILE A 39 6.53 -9.63 -1.18
CA ILE A 39 6.46 -8.17 -1.04
C ILE A 39 7.85 -7.57 -1.28
N LEU A 40 8.89 -8.10 -0.65
CA LEU A 40 10.25 -7.61 -0.81
C LEU A 40 10.71 -7.64 -2.27
N ASN A 41 10.51 -8.76 -2.97
CA ASN A 41 10.89 -8.92 -4.38
C ASN A 41 10.18 -7.90 -5.29
N VAL A 42 8.87 -7.73 -5.10
CA VAL A 42 8.09 -6.72 -5.85
C VAL A 42 8.59 -5.32 -5.52
N THR A 43 8.94 -5.05 -4.26
CA THR A 43 9.39 -3.73 -3.82
C THR A 43 10.76 -3.36 -4.40
N VAL A 44 11.68 -4.33 -4.51
CA VAL A 44 12.99 -4.13 -5.16
C VAL A 44 12.83 -3.79 -6.64
N MET A 45 11.90 -4.43 -7.35
CA MET A 45 11.55 -4.07 -8.73
C MET A 45 10.95 -2.66 -8.81
N ARG A 46 10.03 -2.29 -7.91
CA ARG A 46 9.47 -0.93 -7.84
C ARG A 46 10.47 0.13 -7.41
N ALA A 47 11.59 -0.25 -6.79
CA ALA A 47 12.69 0.65 -6.49
C ALA A 47 13.57 0.93 -7.72
N GLY A 48 13.38 0.20 -8.83
CA GLY A 48 14.25 0.30 -10.01
C GLY A 48 15.64 -0.27 -9.77
N LEU A 49 15.80 -1.17 -8.81
CA LEU A 49 17.09 -1.76 -8.41
C LEU A 49 17.42 -3.02 -9.21
N VAL A 50 16.45 -3.58 -9.93
CA VAL A 50 16.68 -4.71 -10.83
C VAL A 50 17.09 -4.15 -12.20
N PRO A 51 18.15 -4.66 -12.85
CA PRO A 51 18.52 -4.22 -14.19
C PRO A 51 17.34 -4.29 -15.16
N GLY A 52 17.04 -3.19 -15.85
CA GLY A 52 15.90 -3.10 -16.77
C GLY A 52 14.56 -2.76 -16.10
N SER A 53 14.52 -2.50 -14.79
CA SER A 53 13.33 -2.06 -14.05
C SER A 53 13.28 -0.55 -13.76
N GLU A 54 14.17 0.25 -14.36
CA GLU A 54 14.33 1.67 -14.05
C GLU A 54 13.06 2.47 -14.40
N ARG A 55 12.27 2.01 -15.38
CA ARG A 55 11.03 2.66 -15.84
C ARG A 55 9.83 2.33 -14.93
N GLU A 56 9.92 1.24 -14.19
CA GLU A 56 8.92 0.71 -13.27
C GLU A 56 9.02 1.35 -11.89
N ARG A 57 10.00 2.26 -11.70
CA ARG A 57 10.28 2.95 -10.44
C ARG A 57 9.07 3.74 -9.95
N ASP A 58 8.62 3.40 -8.75
CA ASP A 58 7.48 4.01 -8.08
C ASP A 58 7.77 4.10 -6.58
N LEU A 59 8.16 5.31 -6.12
CA LEU A 59 8.58 5.53 -4.73
C LEU A 59 7.41 5.43 -3.73
N ASP A 60 6.18 5.70 -4.15
CA ASP A 60 5.02 5.54 -3.28
C ASP A 60 4.74 4.05 -3.03
N GLN A 61 4.84 3.21 -4.07
CA GLN A 61 4.77 1.76 -3.92
C GLN A 61 5.94 1.20 -3.10
N VAL A 62 7.15 1.75 -3.27
CA VAL A 62 8.32 1.34 -2.46
C VAL A 62 8.08 1.60 -0.98
N ARG A 63 7.54 2.76 -0.62
CA ARG A 63 7.18 3.09 0.76
C ARG A 63 6.18 2.10 1.35
N VAL A 64 5.14 1.74 0.60
CA VAL A 64 4.14 0.76 1.03
C VAL A 64 4.78 -0.61 1.24
N GLY A 65 5.65 -1.06 0.32
CA GLY A 65 6.36 -2.32 0.44
C GLY A 65 7.28 -2.39 1.67
N ILE A 66 8.05 -1.32 1.92
CA ILE A 66 8.91 -1.20 3.11
C ILE A 66 8.07 -1.32 4.38
N GLU A 67 6.95 -0.59 4.48
CA GLU A 67 6.09 -0.64 5.66
C GLU A 67 5.43 -2.00 5.84
N GLY A 68 5.02 -2.64 4.74
CA GLY A 68 4.45 -3.99 4.75
C GLY A 68 5.43 -5.03 5.31
N VAL A 69 6.66 -5.06 4.79
CA VAL A 69 7.69 -5.99 5.29
C VAL A 69 8.07 -5.67 6.73
N ARG A 70 8.22 -4.38 7.09
CA ARG A 70 8.51 -3.96 8.47
C ARG A 70 7.45 -4.43 9.46
N SER A 71 6.17 -4.37 9.06
CA SER A 71 5.05 -4.82 9.89
C SER A 71 5.03 -6.34 10.09
N LEU A 72 5.51 -7.11 9.11
CA LEU A 72 5.61 -8.57 9.20
C LEU A 72 6.86 -9.04 9.95
N LEU A 73 7.90 -8.19 10.07
CA LEU A 73 9.20 -8.55 10.65
C LEU A 73 9.12 -9.23 12.02
N PRO A 74 8.29 -8.77 12.99
CA PRO A 74 8.16 -9.45 14.28
C PRO A 74 7.67 -10.90 14.17
N LEU A 75 6.76 -11.18 13.22
CA LEU A 75 6.29 -12.54 12.95
C LEU A 75 7.34 -13.37 12.25
N VAL A 76 8.04 -12.79 11.27
CA VAL A 76 9.15 -13.43 10.57
C VAL A 76 10.26 -13.82 11.55
N ASP A 77 10.61 -12.94 12.49
CA ASP A 77 11.60 -13.20 13.53
C ASP A 77 11.12 -14.29 14.50
N LEU A 78 9.84 -14.29 14.88
CA LEU A 78 9.25 -15.33 15.73
C LEU A 78 9.28 -16.71 15.05
N ILE A 79 9.00 -16.78 13.75
CA ILE A 79 8.90 -18.04 12.98
C ILE A 79 10.28 -18.59 12.63
N ALA A 80 11.19 -17.73 12.16
CA ALA A 80 12.44 -18.14 11.52
C ALA A 80 13.72 -17.77 12.32
N GLY A 81 13.62 -16.90 13.33
CA GLY A 81 14.74 -16.52 14.20
C GLY A 81 15.96 -16.00 13.42
N GLU A 82 17.09 -16.69 13.56
CA GLU A 82 18.33 -16.35 12.83
C GLU A 82 18.19 -16.52 11.31
N GLN A 83 17.33 -17.43 10.83
CA GLN A 83 17.11 -17.65 9.40
C GLN A 83 16.41 -16.46 8.73
N ALA A 84 15.82 -15.54 9.50
CA ALA A 84 15.25 -14.29 8.98
C ALA A 84 16.30 -13.22 8.66
N ARG A 85 17.59 -13.44 8.97
CA ARG A 85 18.66 -12.44 8.73
C ARG A 85 18.68 -11.89 7.30
N PRO A 86 18.59 -12.70 6.22
CA PRO A 86 18.59 -12.17 4.86
C PRO A 86 17.41 -11.21 4.58
N ILE A 87 16.24 -11.44 5.18
CA ILE A 87 15.07 -10.57 5.03
C ILE A 87 15.33 -9.22 5.71
N ARG A 88 15.92 -9.22 6.92
CA ARG A 88 16.30 -7.99 7.64
C ARG A 88 17.36 -7.19 6.89
N ASP A 89 18.37 -7.88 6.36
CA ASP A 89 19.45 -7.25 5.59
C ASP A 89 18.90 -6.62 4.31
N ALA A 90 18.04 -7.33 3.58
CA ALA A 90 17.43 -6.82 2.36
C ALA A 90 16.46 -5.64 2.61
N LEU A 91 15.67 -5.68 3.68
CA LEU A 91 14.83 -4.54 4.08
C LEU A 91 15.68 -3.30 4.39
N SER A 92 16.80 -3.49 5.09
CA SER A 92 17.72 -2.39 5.43
C SER A 92 18.34 -1.77 4.18
N GLN A 93 18.80 -2.60 3.22
CA GLN A 93 19.33 -2.14 1.94
C GLN A 93 18.28 -1.37 1.13
N LEU A 94 17.04 -1.86 1.10
CA LEU A 94 15.94 -1.22 0.41
C LEU A 94 15.57 0.14 1.04
N GLN A 95 15.58 0.25 2.36
CA GLN A 95 15.36 1.52 3.07
C GLN A 95 16.45 2.55 2.74
N LEU A 96 17.72 2.13 2.72
CA LEU A 96 18.83 3.01 2.32
C LEU A 96 18.68 3.49 0.88
N ALA A 97 18.36 2.58 -0.04
CA ALA A 97 18.12 2.92 -1.44
C ALA A 97 16.95 3.90 -1.60
N TYR A 98 15.86 3.70 -0.84
CA TYR A 98 14.70 4.59 -0.84
C TYR A 98 15.06 6.00 -0.38
N VAL A 99 15.80 6.15 0.73
CA VAL A 99 16.23 7.47 1.22
C VAL A 99 17.07 8.19 0.17
N GLN A 100 18.10 7.53 -0.38
CA GLN A 100 18.95 8.11 -1.44
C GLN A 100 18.13 8.53 -2.66
N ALA A 101 17.17 7.69 -3.06
CA ALA A 101 16.27 7.94 -4.16
C ALA A 101 15.34 9.15 -3.93
N THR A 102 14.89 9.36 -2.68
CA THR A 102 14.06 10.52 -2.31
C THR A 102 14.87 11.81 -2.23
N GLU A 103 16.12 11.76 -1.77
CA GLU A 103 17.00 12.94 -1.74
C GLU A 103 17.34 13.43 -3.15
N GLN A 104 17.60 12.51 -4.09
CA GLN A 104 17.83 12.82 -5.51
C GLN A 104 16.58 13.41 -6.19
N GLY A 105 15.38 12.97 -5.80
CA GLY A 105 14.10 13.49 -6.32
C GLY A 105 13.63 14.79 -5.65
N GLY A 106 14.09 15.07 -4.42
CA GLY A 106 13.78 16.29 -3.68
C GLY A 106 14.61 17.50 -4.09
N ALA A 107 15.77 17.28 -4.71
CA ALA A 107 16.65 18.34 -5.20
C ALA A 107 16.08 19.16 -6.39
N THR A 108 14.94 18.76 -6.97
CA THR A 108 14.29 19.47 -8.09
C THR A 108 12.98 20.17 -7.70
N ALA A 109 12.52 20.06 -6.46
CA ALA A 109 11.29 20.70 -5.97
C ALA A 109 11.52 21.83 -4.96
N GLY A 110 12.77 22.29 -4.82
CA GLY A 110 13.18 23.27 -3.80
C GLY A 110 14.13 24.37 -4.30
N GLU A 111 14.04 24.77 -5.57
CA GLU A 111 14.78 25.93 -6.08
C GLU A 111 13.86 26.88 -6.85
N SER A 112 13.18 27.76 -6.10
CA SER A 112 13.01 29.15 -6.55
C SER A 112 14.06 29.99 -5.82
N PRO A 113 15.13 30.45 -6.48
CA PRO A 113 16.01 31.46 -5.92
C PRO A 113 15.32 32.81 -6.12
N ALA A 114 14.46 33.19 -5.18
CA ALA A 114 13.96 34.56 -5.10
C ALA A 114 14.02 35.03 -3.65
N GLY A 115 15.11 35.70 -3.31
CA GLY A 115 15.08 36.69 -2.23
C GLY A 115 16.21 36.60 -1.22
N ALA A 116 17.34 37.26 -1.52
CA ALA A 116 18.01 38.22 -0.63
C ALA A 116 19.23 38.83 -1.36
N PRO A 117 19.72 40.05 -1.06
CA PRO A 117 19.36 40.91 0.08
C PRO A 117 19.05 42.38 -0.32
N GLY A 118 17.89 42.90 0.10
CA GLY A 118 17.61 44.34 0.08
C GLY A 118 17.92 44.95 1.45
N GLY A 119 18.80 45.96 1.48
CA GLY A 119 19.26 46.62 2.71
C GLY A 119 18.19 47.40 3.49
N PRO A 120 18.53 47.93 4.68
CA PRO A 120 17.57 48.42 5.65
C PRO A 120 17.14 49.86 5.35
N GLY A 121 15.85 50.14 5.41
CA GLY A 121 15.31 51.48 5.23
C GLY A 121 13.90 51.63 5.79
N GLY A 122 13.83 52.05 7.06
CA GLY A 122 12.88 53.04 7.61
C GLY A 122 11.36 52.81 7.54
N PRO A 123 10.61 53.01 8.65
CA PRO A 123 9.16 52.77 8.71
C PRO A 123 8.33 54.01 8.32
N ALA A 124 7.16 53.80 7.72
CA ALA A 124 6.06 54.77 7.73
C ALA A 124 4.71 54.04 7.68
N ALA A 125 3.89 54.32 8.69
CA ALA A 125 2.54 53.79 8.89
C ALA A 125 1.49 54.65 8.13
N PRO A 126 0.18 54.59 8.46
CA PRO A 126 -0.82 53.67 7.93
C PRO A 126 -1.94 54.42 7.16
N GLN A 127 -2.68 53.75 6.27
CA GLN A 127 -3.94 54.31 5.73
C GLN A 127 -5.12 53.35 5.89
N GLN A 128 -6.21 53.95 6.39
CA GLN A 128 -7.47 53.40 6.84
C GLN A 128 -8.35 52.79 5.73
N PRO A 129 -9.33 51.95 6.09
CA PRO A 129 -10.26 51.31 5.17
C PRO A 129 -11.52 52.17 4.94
N PRO A 130 -12.27 51.97 3.84
CA PRO A 130 -13.68 52.31 3.80
C PRO A 130 -14.54 51.08 4.16
N ALA A 131 -15.40 51.29 5.15
CA ALA A 131 -16.56 50.46 5.44
C ALA A 131 -17.74 50.85 4.55
N GLY A 132 -18.64 49.89 4.30
CA GLY A 132 -20.02 50.19 3.95
C GLY A 132 -20.67 49.18 3.00
N SER A 133 -21.44 48.23 3.55
CA SER A 133 -22.80 47.87 3.14
C SER A 133 -23.24 46.56 3.84
N GLU A 134 -24.01 46.68 4.92
CA GLU A 134 -24.93 45.64 5.44
C GLU A 134 -26.26 45.66 4.63
N PRO A 135 -27.33 44.90 4.99
CA PRO A 135 -27.48 43.47 5.25
C PRO A 135 -28.61 42.86 4.37
N GLY A 136 -28.58 41.54 4.14
CA GLY A 136 -29.64 40.82 3.41
C GLY A 136 -29.99 39.50 4.10
N ALA A 137 -31.16 39.47 4.73
CA ALA A 137 -31.71 38.33 5.45
C ALA A 137 -32.00 37.13 4.53
N GLY A 138 -31.76 35.93 5.04
CA GLY A 138 -32.09 34.67 4.38
C GLY A 138 -31.86 33.48 5.31
N ALA A 139 -32.75 33.32 6.28
CA ALA A 139 -32.86 32.08 7.04
C ALA A 139 -33.28 30.93 6.10
N GLY A 140 -32.60 29.78 6.17
CA GLY A 140 -33.09 28.58 5.49
C GLY A 140 -32.07 27.45 5.37
N ALA A 141 -32.25 26.44 6.23
CA ALA A 141 -31.82 25.04 6.08
C ALA A 141 -30.31 24.71 6.22
N ALA A 142 -29.96 24.19 7.40
CA ALA A 142 -28.78 23.36 7.59
C ALA A 142 -28.87 22.08 6.73
N PRO A 143 -27.78 21.64 6.06
CA PRO A 143 -27.77 20.35 5.39
C PRO A 143 -27.77 19.21 6.42
N GLN A 144 -28.81 18.37 6.38
CA GLN A 144 -28.91 17.15 7.18
C GLN A 144 -27.80 16.16 6.78
N PRO A 145 -27.18 15.44 7.73
CA PRO A 145 -26.26 14.36 7.42
C PRO A 145 -27.03 13.23 6.70
N PRO A 146 -26.43 12.59 5.67
CA PRO A 146 -27.09 11.50 4.97
C PRO A 146 -27.32 10.32 5.91
N GLN A 147 -28.56 9.85 5.98
CA GLN A 147 -28.93 8.65 6.72
C GLN A 147 -28.19 7.41 6.15
N PRO A 148 -27.71 6.49 6.99
CA PRO A 148 -27.10 5.25 6.51
C PRO A 148 -28.19 4.41 5.83
N ARG A 149 -28.01 4.15 4.54
CA ARG A 149 -28.79 3.13 3.81
C ARG A 149 -28.52 1.77 4.46
N PRO A 150 -29.49 0.85 4.51
CA PRO A 150 -29.22 -0.50 4.99
C PRO A 150 -28.06 -1.08 4.16
N GLU A 151 -26.99 -1.44 4.86
CA GLU A 151 -25.75 -1.91 4.28
C GLU A 151 -26.03 -3.22 3.54
N GLY A 152 -26.25 -3.11 2.23
CA GLY A 152 -26.01 -4.22 1.32
C GLY A 152 -24.54 -4.64 1.43
N PRO A 153 -24.19 -5.89 1.09
CA PRO A 153 -22.86 -6.44 1.33
C PRO A 153 -21.76 -5.46 0.88
N GLY A 154 -20.86 -5.17 1.80
CA GLY A 154 -19.72 -4.29 1.61
C GLY A 154 -18.85 -4.74 0.44
N PRO A 155 -17.93 -3.87 -0.03
CA PRO A 155 -17.10 -4.14 -1.20
C PRO A 155 -16.31 -5.45 -1.11
N ALA A 156 -16.01 -5.92 0.10
CA ALA A 156 -15.36 -7.21 0.36
C ALA A 156 -16.21 -8.44 -0.01
N GLN A 157 -17.55 -8.34 0.00
CA GLN A 157 -18.44 -9.44 -0.38
C GLN A 157 -18.75 -9.51 -1.89
N ARG A 158 -18.51 -8.43 -2.66
CA ARG A 158 -18.77 -8.40 -4.12
C ARG A 158 -17.61 -8.91 -4.96
N SER A 159 -16.40 -8.88 -4.42
CA SER A 159 -15.24 -9.54 -5.00
C SER A 159 -15.21 -10.95 -4.43
N GLY A 160 -15.63 -11.95 -5.22
CA GLY A 160 -15.76 -13.37 -4.81
C GLY A 160 -14.45 -14.06 -4.41
N ARG A 161 -13.73 -13.50 -3.44
CA ARG A 161 -12.43 -13.97 -2.93
C ARG A 161 -12.42 -14.20 -1.42
N LEU A 162 -13.50 -13.90 -0.71
CA LEU A 162 -13.66 -14.41 0.65
C LEU A 162 -14.32 -15.78 0.56
N TRP A 163 -13.52 -16.83 0.72
CA TRP A 163 -14.06 -18.18 0.87
C TRP A 163 -14.91 -18.23 2.15
N VAL A 164 -16.19 -18.58 2.03
CA VAL A 164 -17.10 -18.77 3.15
C VAL A 164 -17.38 -20.27 3.28
N PRO A 165 -16.98 -20.92 4.39
CA PRO A 165 -17.29 -22.33 4.60
C PRO A 165 -18.81 -22.56 4.75
N GLY A 166 -19.35 -23.56 4.04
CA GLY A 166 -20.63 -24.21 4.36
C GLY A 166 -21.92 -23.50 3.92
N GLN A 167 -21.91 -22.76 2.80
CA GLN A 167 -23.13 -22.28 2.13
C GLN A 167 -23.36 -23.02 0.82
#